data_AF-A0A7S2V847-F1
#
_entry.id   AF-A0A7S2V847-F1
#
_cell.length_a   1.000
_cell.length_b   1.000
_cell.length_c   1.000
_cell.angle_alpha   90.00
_cell.angle_beta   90.00
_cell.angle_gamma   90.00
#
_symmetry.space_group_name_H-M   'P 1'
#
loop_
_entity.id
_entity.type
_entity.pdbx_description
1 polymer ?
#
loop_
_entity_poly.entity_id
_entity_poly.type
_entity_poly.pdbx_seq_one_letter_code
_entity_poly.pdbx_strand_id
1 'polypeptide(L)'
;KIADFRRRAADLPDAVAPMETEDENDDGDVVLSMSAVEALQGAMDTFAELSEHCPMTPLLWIQYGATAFDYCQELAKETLSGDDPSLSASSTSNSIETETQILQLGLQEFPGSLLMHLRHIHLLQKQQNLMTQLSQPQGRELVSALEQAIAQVGSGSYGSDGQLIVSHLYTALAKMYAKEGNPEQVSDLILKQQSQRPLPNEELASFYHDLCQEYNLPATENADVLIDDGRRMVAKVYHGSLQVEQFETEVQALLHAQQLLPPWSLLSQTTNSEGTEDGEAFLEP
;
A
#
# COMPACT_ATOMS: atom_id res chain seq x y z
N LYS A 1 18.70 12.11 -1.06
CA LYS A 1 17.31 11.59 -1.01
C LYS A 1 16.49 12.25 0.09
N ILE A 2 16.65 11.93 1.39
CA ILE A 2 15.97 12.67 2.49
C ILE A 2 16.50 14.12 2.64
N ALA A 3 17.79 14.34 2.39
CA ALA A 3 18.35 15.69 2.34
C ALA A 3 17.85 16.54 1.15
N ASP A 4 17.42 15.90 0.05
CA ASP A 4 16.79 16.61 -1.08
C ASP A 4 15.32 16.94 -0.78
N PHE A 5 14.65 16.11 0.04
CA PHE A 5 13.31 16.38 0.59
C PHE A 5 13.32 17.63 1.49
N ARG A 6 14.31 17.75 2.39
CA ARG A 6 14.50 18.96 3.23
C ARG A 6 14.69 20.24 2.40
N ARG A 7 15.39 20.15 1.26
CA ARG A 7 15.54 21.31 0.34
C ARG A 7 14.24 21.68 -0.35
N ARG A 8 13.49 20.71 -0.87
CA ARG A 8 12.22 21.01 -1.58
C ARG A 8 11.12 21.56 -0.67
N ALA A 9 11.07 21.13 0.58
CA ALA A 9 10.15 21.70 1.57
C ALA A 9 10.54 23.15 1.95
N ALA A 10 11.85 23.47 1.94
CA ALA A 10 12.35 24.82 2.18
C ALA A 10 12.29 25.74 0.93
N ASP A 11 12.12 25.17 -0.27
CA ASP A 11 11.99 25.90 -1.54
C ASP A 11 10.52 26.26 -1.88
N LEU A 12 9.55 26.02 -0.98
CA LEU A 12 8.24 26.67 -1.09
C LEU A 12 8.44 28.19 -0.99
N PRO A 13 7.77 28.99 -1.83
CA PRO A 13 8.11 30.40 -1.99
C PRO A 13 8.01 31.17 -0.67
N ASP A 14 9.16 31.65 -0.20
CA ASP A 14 9.36 32.83 0.65
C ASP A 14 8.75 34.07 -0.05
N ALA A 15 7.43 34.07 -0.21
CA ALA A 15 6.67 35.18 -0.76
C ALA A 15 5.74 35.70 0.32
N VAL A 16 6.36 36.25 1.37
CA VAL A 16 6.09 37.59 1.95
C VAL A 16 6.92 37.66 3.22
N ALA A 17 7.99 38.46 3.19
CA ALA A 17 8.73 38.84 4.38
C ALA A 17 7.73 39.39 5.43
N PRO A 18 7.76 38.93 6.69
CA PRO A 18 6.92 39.49 7.72
C PRO A 18 7.32 40.96 7.91
N MET A 19 6.36 41.84 7.70
CA MET A 19 6.47 43.26 7.98
C MET A 19 6.69 43.40 9.48
N GLU A 20 7.84 43.95 9.88
CA GLU A 20 8.16 44.27 11.27
C GLU A 20 7.07 45.19 11.83
N THR A 21 6.23 44.66 12.71
CA THR A 21 5.41 45.49 13.62
C THR A 21 6.11 45.46 14.97
N GLU A 22 6.85 46.53 15.25
CA GLU A 22 7.19 46.92 16.61
C GLU A 22 5.89 47.20 17.37
N ASP A 23 5.61 46.42 18.41
CA ASP A 23 4.79 46.90 19.53
C ASP A 23 5.30 46.25 20.83
N GLU A 24 5.69 47.14 21.75
CA GLU A 24 6.20 46.85 23.08
C GLU A 24 5.07 46.49 24.08
N ASN A 25 5.41 45.60 25.01
CA ASN A 25 4.81 45.35 26.33
C ASN A 25 3.48 44.57 26.41
N ASP A 26 3.54 43.34 26.96
CA ASP A 26 2.81 42.99 28.20
C ASP A 26 3.42 41.72 28.85
N ASP A 27 3.82 41.83 30.12
CA ASP A 27 4.27 40.73 30.96
C ASP A 27 3.05 39.89 31.38
N GLY A 28 2.89 38.70 30.80
CA GLY A 28 1.79 37.80 31.12
C GLY A 28 2.04 36.37 30.71
N ASP A 29 2.56 35.57 31.66
CA ASP A 29 2.44 34.11 31.75
C ASP A 29 2.68 33.33 30.43
N VAL A 30 3.95 32.98 30.18
CA VAL A 30 4.36 32.10 29.07
C VAL A 30 3.87 30.68 29.35
N VAL A 31 2.60 30.43 29.06
CA VAL A 31 2.11 29.08 28.77
C VAL A 31 2.74 28.71 27.43
N LEU A 32 3.73 27.82 27.47
CA LEU A 32 4.35 27.21 26.29
C LEU A 32 3.30 26.38 25.54
N SER A 33 2.45 27.04 24.75
CA SER A 33 1.68 26.36 23.71
C SER A 33 2.64 26.13 22.55
N MET A 34 3.31 24.98 22.56
CA MET A 34 4.04 24.49 21.39
C MET A 34 3.06 24.54 20.21
N SER A 35 3.44 25.21 19.11
CA SER A 35 2.53 25.34 17.98
C SER A 35 2.28 23.94 17.39
N ALA A 36 1.10 23.71 16.80
CA ALA A 36 0.80 22.41 16.19
C ALA A 36 1.84 22.05 15.11
N VAL A 37 2.37 23.07 14.40
CA VAL A 37 3.43 22.94 13.40
C VAL A 37 4.75 22.46 14.03
N GLU A 38 5.18 23.02 15.16
CA GLU A 38 6.39 22.58 15.87
C GLU A 38 6.28 21.12 16.34
N ALA A 39 5.12 20.71 16.83
CA ALA A 39 4.86 19.33 17.25
C ALA A 39 4.94 18.33 16.08
N LEU A 40 4.33 18.68 14.96
CA LEU A 40 4.33 17.86 13.75
C LEU A 40 5.74 17.78 13.14
N GLN A 41 6.49 18.88 13.15
CA GLN A 41 7.88 18.91 12.71
C GLN A 41 8.76 18.00 13.56
N GLY A 42 8.67 18.08 14.90
CA GLY A 42 9.43 17.20 15.80
C GLY A 42 9.10 15.72 15.61
N ALA A 43 7.82 15.39 15.36
CA ALA A 43 7.41 14.03 15.03
C ALA A 43 8.00 13.55 13.69
N MET A 44 7.99 14.40 12.66
CA MET A 44 8.60 14.09 11.36
C MET A 44 10.11 13.85 11.47
N ASP A 45 10.83 14.64 12.27
CA ASP A 45 12.26 14.44 12.50
C ASP A 45 12.53 13.11 13.21
N THR A 46 11.67 12.73 14.17
CA THR A 46 11.77 11.43 14.85
C THR A 46 11.57 10.26 13.89
N PHE A 47 10.57 10.34 12.98
CA PHE A 47 10.38 9.31 11.95
C PHE A 47 11.55 9.24 10.96
N ALA A 48 12.07 10.39 10.55
CA ALA A 48 13.23 10.45 9.66
C ALA A 48 14.44 9.77 10.30
N GLU A 49 14.75 10.12 11.55
CA GLU A 49 15.84 9.51 12.32
C GLU A 49 15.60 8.00 12.45
N LEU A 50 14.40 7.56 12.82
CA LEU A 50 14.08 6.14 12.94
C LEU A 50 14.33 5.38 11.63
N SER A 51 13.90 5.93 10.50
CA SER A 51 14.07 5.33 9.17
C SER A 51 15.52 5.17 8.73
N GLU A 52 16.43 6.00 9.25
CA GLU A 52 17.87 5.91 8.97
C GLU A 52 18.56 4.81 9.78
N HIS A 53 18.05 4.52 10.98
CA HIS A 53 18.68 3.59 11.93
C HIS A 53 18.12 2.17 11.85
N CYS A 54 16.84 2.02 11.51
CA CYS A 54 16.23 0.70 11.39
C CYS A 54 15.06 0.64 10.40
N PRO A 55 14.76 -0.57 9.90
CA PRO A 55 13.57 -0.79 9.12
C PRO A 55 12.28 -0.37 9.83
N MET A 56 11.49 0.52 9.23
CA MET A 56 10.23 0.96 9.82
C MET A 56 9.09 0.07 9.37
N THR A 57 8.27 -0.43 10.29
CA THR A 57 7.12 -1.26 9.91
C THR A 57 6.19 -0.51 8.94
N PRO A 58 5.43 -1.22 8.09
CA PRO A 58 4.49 -0.60 7.15
C PRO A 58 3.53 0.43 7.77
N LEU A 59 3.09 0.20 9.01
CA LEU A 59 2.22 1.14 9.74
C LEU A 59 2.96 2.42 10.12
N LEU A 60 4.23 2.35 10.50
CA LEU A 60 5.05 3.52 10.81
C LEU A 60 5.31 4.36 9.55
N TRP A 61 5.52 3.73 8.39
CA TRP A 61 5.61 4.45 7.11
C TRP A 61 4.32 5.19 6.74
N ILE A 62 3.16 4.55 6.96
CA ILE A 62 1.85 5.19 6.75
C ILE A 62 1.65 6.36 7.72
N GLN A 63 1.99 6.17 8.99
CA GLN A 63 1.90 7.22 10.00
C GLN A 63 2.84 8.39 9.70
N TYR A 64 4.05 8.11 9.24
CA TYR A 64 5.00 9.14 8.85
C TYR A 64 4.46 9.98 7.68
N GLY A 65 3.95 9.32 6.63
CA GLY A 65 3.31 9.99 5.52
C GLY A 65 2.12 10.87 5.95
N ALA A 66 1.23 10.34 6.80
CA ALA A 66 0.08 11.09 7.31
C ALA A 66 0.51 12.31 8.17
N THR A 67 1.52 12.13 9.02
CA THR A 67 2.09 13.22 9.83
C THR A 67 2.68 14.33 8.95
N ALA A 68 3.35 13.96 7.85
CA ALA A 68 3.88 14.91 6.89
C ALA A 68 2.77 15.62 6.10
N PHE A 69 1.68 14.92 5.76
CA PHE A 69 0.50 15.54 5.16
C PHE A 69 -0.10 16.61 6.07
N ASP A 70 -0.29 16.27 7.36
CA ASP A 70 -0.84 17.19 8.36
C ASP A 70 0.08 18.38 8.59
N TYR A 71 1.40 18.15 8.68
CA TYR A 71 2.40 19.21 8.78
C TYR A 71 2.28 20.22 7.63
N CYS A 72 2.24 19.74 6.38
CA CYS A 72 2.11 20.62 5.22
C CYS A 72 0.78 21.39 5.23
N GLN A 73 -0.32 20.78 5.69
CA GLN A 73 -1.61 21.46 5.78
C GLN A 73 -1.64 22.53 6.88
N GLU A 74 -1.08 22.27 8.06
CA GLU A 74 -1.01 23.26 9.13
C GLU A 74 -0.08 24.41 8.78
N LEU A 75 1.09 24.13 8.19
CA LEU A 75 2.00 25.16 7.70
C LEU A 75 1.35 26.06 6.64
N ALA A 76 0.57 25.46 5.73
CA ALA A 76 -0.18 26.22 4.74
C ALA A 76 -1.24 27.12 5.36
N LYS A 77 -1.91 26.69 6.44
CA LYS A 77 -2.89 27.54 7.16
C LYS A 77 -2.25 28.73 7.86
N GLU A 78 -1.06 28.54 8.44
CA GLU A 78 -0.33 29.63 9.11
C GLU A 78 0.20 30.66 8.11
N THR A 79 0.58 30.22 6.91
CA THR A 79 1.20 31.08 5.88
C THR A 79 0.19 31.70 4.90
N LEU A 80 -0.91 31.02 4.58
CA LEU A 80 -1.92 31.50 3.63
C LEU A 80 -3.06 32.17 4.40
N SER A 81 -2.93 33.47 4.66
CA SER A 81 -3.91 34.29 5.39
C SER A 81 -5.19 34.62 4.59
N GLY A 82 -5.68 33.73 3.72
CA GLY A 82 -6.81 34.01 2.85
C GLY A 82 -7.62 32.78 2.44
N ASP A 83 -8.95 32.91 2.50
CA ASP A 83 -9.95 31.91 2.10
C ASP A 83 -10.05 31.73 0.56
N ASP A 84 -8.94 31.77 -0.17
CA ASP A 84 -8.97 31.49 -1.61
C ASP A 84 -9.04 29.97 -1.84
N PRO A 85 -10.13 29.44 -2.40
CA PRO A 85 -10.30 28.01 -2.64
C PRO A 85 -9.28 27.44 -3.66
N SER A 86 -8.66 28.27 -4.49
CA SER A 86 -7.62 27.83 -5.42
C SER A 86 -6.29 27.55 -4.69
N LEU A 87 -5.95 28.34 -3.67
CA LEU A 87 -4.75 28.15 -2.85
C LEU A 87 -4.88 26.91 -1.95
N SER A 88 -6.09 26.63 -1.44
CA SER A 88 -6.34 25.43 -0.62
C SER A 88 -6.26 24.12 -1.41
N ALA A 89 -6.70 24.13 -2.68
CA ALA A 89 -6.56 22.98 -3.58
C ALA A 89 -5.09 22.70 -3.93
N SER A 90 -4.30 23.75 -4.19
CA SER A 90 -2.86 23.62 -4.46
C SER A 90 -2.10 23.11 -3.23
N SER A 91 -2.40 23.64 -2.03
CA SER A 91 -1.81 23.16 -0.77
C SER A 91 -2.11 21.68 -0.56
N THR A 92 -3.37 21.29 -0.71
CA THR A 92 -3.79 19.89 -0.52
C THR A 92 -3.10 18.96 -1.52
N SER A 93 -2.91 19.39 -2.77
CA SER A 93 -2.16 18.64 -3.77
C SER A 93 -0.72 18.40 -3.34
N ASN A 94 -0.03 19.44 -2.87
CA ASN A 94 1.35 19.34 -2.39
C ASN A 94 1.46 18.40 -1.18
N SER A 95 0.53 18.50 -0.23
CA SER A 95 0.52 17.60 0.94
C SER A 95 0.32 16.14 0.55
N ILE A 96 -0.57 15.85 -0.42
CA ILE A 96 -0.77 14.49 -0.94
C ILE A 96 0.50 14.00 -1.64
N GLU A 97 1.17 14.86 -2.42
CA GLU A 97 2.42 14.50 -3.09
C GLU A 97 3.51 14.13 -2.07
N THR A 98 3.65 14.91 -0.99
CA THR A 98 4.56 14.63 0.13
C THR A 98 4.27 13.26 0.76
N GLU A 99 3.01 13.00 1.12
CA GLU A 99 2.62 11.70 1.68
C GLU A 99 2.91 10.54 0.71
N THR A 100 2.62 10.76 -0.57
CA THR A 100 2.86 9.78 -1.65
C THR A 100 4.34 9.45 -1.77
N GLN A 101 5.22 10.45 -1.74
CA GLN A 101 6.67 10.25 -1.82
C GLN A 101 7.21 9.47 -0.61
N ILE A 102 6.72 9.75 0.60
CA ILE A 102 7.11 9.00 1.81
C ILE A 102 6.66 7.53 1.71
N LEU A 103 5.43 7.29 1.26
CA LEU A 103 4.94 5.92 1.06
C LEU A 103 5.72 5.16 -0.02
N GLN A 104 6.19 5.82 -1.07
CA GLN A 104 7.05 5.21 -2.08
C GLN A 104 8.39 4.76 -1.50
N LEU A 105 8.96 5.50 -0.54
CA LEU A 105 10.17 5.05 0.19
C LEU A 105 9.87 3.79 0.99
N GLY A 106 8.78 3.79 1.74
CA GLY A 106 8.40 2.60 2.51
C GLY A 106 8.03 1.39 1.63
N LEU A 107 7.49 1.60 0.42
CA LEU A 107 7.24 0.53 -0.57
C LEU A 107 8.53 -0.02 -1.19
N GLN A 108 9.63 0.74 -1.22
CA GLN A 108 10.95 0.19 -1.59
C GLN A 108 11.47 -0.78 -0.53
N GLU A 109 11.13 -0.51 0.73
CA GLU A 109 11.55 -1.33 1.86
C GLU A 109 10.65 -2.55 2.07
N PHE A 110 9.33 -2.39 1.92
CA PHE A 110 8.31 -3.44 2.06
C PHE A 110 7.46 -3.59 0.80
N PRO A 111 8.04 -4.05 -0.32
CA PRO A 111 7.32 -4.15 -1.59
C PRO A 111 6.15 -5.14 -1.55
N GLY A 112 6.16 -6.13 -0.66
CA GLY A 112 5.07 -7.09 -0.47
C GLY A 112 3.93 -6.60 0.42
N SER A 113 4.01 -5.38 0.97
CA SER A 113 3.00 -4.86 1.91
C SER A 113 1.72 -4.43 1.19
N LEU A 114 0.69 -5.27 1.26
CA LEU A 114 -0.62 -4.96 0.67
C LEU A 114 -1.23 -3.68 1.22
N LEU A 115 -1.12 -3.45 2.53
CA LEU A 115 -1.67 -2.26 3.17
C LEU A 115 -1.03 -0.97 2.62
N MET A 116 0.28 -0.99 2.37
CA MET A 116 0.97 0.18 1.82
C MET A 116 0.61 0.42 0.36
N HIS A 117 0.49 -0.64 -0.45
CA HIS A 117 0.01 -0.52 -1.83
C HIS A 117 -1.40 0.09 -1.87
N LEU A 118 -2.30 -0.37 -0.99
CA LEU A 118 -3.65 0.20 -0.90
C LEU A 118 -3.64 1.67 -0.50
N ARG A 119 -2.85 2.05 0.51
CA ARG A 119 -2.76 3.46 0.91
C ARG A 119 -2.19 4.32 -0.22
N HIS A 120 -1.13 3.87 -0.88
CA HIS A 120 -0.52 4.57 -2.01
C HIS A 120 -1.52 4.75 -3.17
N ILE A 121 -2.21 3.68 -3.59
CA ILE A 121 -3.25 3.74 -4.63
C ILE A 121 -4.37 4.72 -4.24
N HIS A 122 -4.81 4.70 -2.98
CA HIS A 122 -5.84 5.62 -2.50
C HIS A 122 -5.42 7.09 -2.61
N LEU A 123 -4.16 7.40 -2.31
CA LEU A 123 -3.63 8.77 -2.46
C LEU A 123 -3.52 9.18 -3.92
N LEU A 124 -3.05 8.31 -4.79
CA LEU A 124 -3.00 8.57 -6.24
C LEU A 124 -4.41 8.82 -6.81
N GLN A 125 -5.43 8.08 -6.36
CA GLN A 125 -6.83 8.34 -6.73
C GLN A 125 -7.31 9.70 -6.23
N LYS A 126 -6.99 10.06 -4.97
CA LYS A 126 -7.32 11.38 -4.41
C LYS A 126 -6.66 12.50 -5.21
N GLN A 127 -5.40 12.34 -5.57
CA GLN A 127 -4.63 13.28 -6.40
C GLN A 127 -5.24 13.39 -7.81
N GLN A 128 -5.59 12.28 -8.46
CA GLN A 128 -6.22 12.29 -9.78
C GLN A 128 -7.58 13.00 -9.76
N ASN A 129 -8.38 12.79 -8.70
CA ASN A 129 -9.66 13.49 -8.54
C ASN A 129 -9.47 15.00 -8.39
N LEU A 130 -8.47 15.44 -7.61
CA LEU A 130 -8.13 16.86 -7.46
C LEU A 130 -7.60 17.45 -8.78
N MET A 131 -6.71 16.75 -9.50
CA MET A 131 -6.22 17.21 -10.80
C MET A 131 -7.33 17.30 -11.86
N THR A 132 -8.32 16.40 -11.81
CA THR A 132 -9.49 16.46 -12.70
C THR A 132 -10.34 17.70 -12.40
N GLN A 133 -10.49 18.09 -11.13
CA GLN A 133 -11.14 19.36 -10.76
C GLN A 133 -10.33 20.57 -11.26
N LEU A 134 -9.00 20.46 -11.27
CA LEU A 134 -8.08 21.50 -11.74
C LEU A 134 -7.82 21.47 -13.27
N SER A 135 -8.50 20.61 -14.02
CA SER A 135 -8.35 20.47 -15.49
C SER A 135 -6.91 20.17 -15.97
N GLN A 136 -6.11 19.49 -15.14
CA GLN A 136 -4.75 19.07 -15.51
C GLN A 136 -4.73 17.65 -16.07
N PRO A 137 -3.83 17.34 -17.03
CA PRO A 137 -3.77 16.02 -17.67
C PRO A 137 -3.46 14.92 -16.66
N GLN A 138 -4.20 13.82 -16.75
CA GLN A 138 -4.12 12.68 -15.83
C GLN A 138 -2.85 11.85 -16.06
N GLY A 139 -2.23 11.41 -14.98
CA GLY A 139 -1.02 10.58 -15.02
C GLY A 139 -1.31 9.09 -15.14
N ARG A 140 -0.49 8.39 -15.95
CA ARG A 140 -0.40 6.91 -16.02
C ARG A 140 0.09 6.26 -14.72
N GLU A 141 0.38 7.05 -13.69
CA GLU A 141 0.96 6.62 -12.43
C GLU A 141 0.04 5.69 -11.64
N LEU A 142 -1.28 5.92 -11.66
CA LEU A 142 -2.24 5.04 -10.98
C LEU A 142 -2.25 3.63 -11.60
N VAL A 143 -2.19 3.55 -12.95
CA VAL A 143 -2.12 2.27 -13.68
C VAL A 143 -0.84 1.54 -13.29
N SER A 144 0.31 2.23 -13.35
CA SER A 144 1.60 1.65 -12.97
C SER A 144 1.62 1.18 -11.51
N ALA A 145 1.01 1.92 -10.58
CA ALA A 145 0.94 1.55 -9.17
C ALA A 145 0.06 0.31 -8.96
N LEU A 146 -1.07 0.20 -9.67
CA LEU A 146 -1.94 -0.98 -9.64
C LEU A 146 -1.22 -2.23 -10.19
N GLU A 147 -0.52 -2.10 -11.31
CA GLU A 147 0.27 -3.19 -11.88
C GLU A 147 1.37 -3.67 -10.93
N GLN A 148 2.08 -2.72 -10.31
CA GLN A 148 3.11 -3.04 -9.33
C GLN A 148 2.53 -3.73 -8.09
N ALA A 149 1.40 -3.24 -7.56
CA ALA A 149 0.73 -3.86 -6.42
C ALA A 149 0.30 -5.30 -6.73
N ILE A 150 -0.28 -5.55 -7.90
CA ILE A 150 -0.66 -6.88 -8.35
C ILE A 150 0.57 -7.78 -8.51
N ALA A 151 1.66 -7.27 -9.07
CA ALA A 151 2.89 -8.05 -9.27
C ALA A 151 3.55 -8.45 -7.94
N GLN A 152 3.55 -7.55 -6.95
CA GLN A 152 4.26 -7.78 -5.68
C GLN A 152 3.40 -8.55 -4.65
N VAL A 153 2.09 -8.33 -4.62
CA VAL A 153 1.18 -8.93 -3.62
C VAL A 153 0.43 -10.13 -4.18
N GLY A 154 0.08 -10.11 -5.48
CA GLY A 154 -0.78 -11.10 -6.11
C GLY A 154 -0.18 -12.52 -6.16
N SER A 155 1.13 -12.68 -5.98
CA SER A 155 1.81 -13.98 -5.96
C SER A 155 1.93 -14.63 -4.57
N GLY A 156 1.64 -13.90 -3.49
CA GLY A 156 2.01 -14.34 -2.12
C GLY A 156 0.88 -14.38 -1.09
N SER A 157 -0.31 -13.84 -1.37
CA SER A 157 -1.37 -13.72 -0.35
C SER A 157 -2.43 -14.81 -0.48
N TYR A 158 -2.26 -15.92 0.25
CA TYR A 158 -3.17 -17.08 0.24
C TYR A 158 -4.25 -17.05 1.34
N GLY A 159 -4.36 -15.96 2.11
CA GLY A 159 -5.44 -15.76 3.09
C GLY A 159 -6.72 -15.21 2.45
N SER A 160 -7.89 -15.52 3.03
CA SER A 160 -9.21 -15.08 2.54
C SER A 160 -9.32 -13.56 2.32
N ASP A 161 -8.71 -12.78 3.20
CA ASP A 161 -8.81 -11.33 3.19
C ASP A 161 -7.86 -10.71 2.15
N GLY A 162 -6.69 -11.31 1.98
CA GLY A 162 -5.75 -10.96 0.91
C GLY A 162 -6.34 -11.22 -0.47
N GLN A 163 -7.12 -12.29 -0.63
CA GLN A 163 -7.77 -12.63 -1.91
C GLN A 163 -8.87 -11.66 -2.32
N LEU A 164 -9.66 -11.13 -1.37
CA LEU A 164 -10.67 -10.10 -1.66
C LEU A 164 -10.01 -8.80 -2.10
N ILE A 165 -8.97 -8.40 -1.38
CA ILE A 165 -8.25 -7.16 -1.67
C ILE A 165 -7.52 -7.24 -3.02
N VAL A 166 -6.86 -8.35 -3.32
CA VAL A 166 -6.23 -8.58 -4.63
C VAL A 166 -7.28 -8.54 -5.74
N SER A 167 -8.48 -9.11 -5.52
CA SER A 167 -9.59 -9.02 -6.47
C SER A 167 -10.04 -7.57 -6.73
N HIS A 168 -10.02 -6.71 -5.71
CA HIS A 168 -10.31 -5.29 -5.88
C HIS A 168 -9.23 -4.57 -6.70
N LEU A 169 -7.95 -4.93 -6.54
CA LEU A 169 -6.86 -4.38 -7.36
C LEU A 169 -7.02 -4.77 -8.83
N TYR A 170 -7.28 -6.05 -9.11
CA TYR A 170 -7.56 -6.54 -10.46
C TYR A 170 -8.78 -5.84 -11.08
N THR A 171 -9.86 -5.70 -10.32
CA THR A 171 -11.08 -5.02 -10.76
C THR A 171 -10.83 -3.55 -11.09
N ALA A 172 -10.05 -2.85 -10.26
CA ALA A 172 -9.72 -1.44 -10.47
C ALA A 172 -8.88 -1.25 -11.73
N LEU A 173 -7.87 -2.10 -11.95
CA LEU A 173 -7.03 -2.05 -13.15
C LEU A 173 -7.82 -2.41 -14.42
N ALA A 174 -8.71 -3.41 -14.35
CA ALA A 174 -9.57 -3.79 -15.48
C ALA A 174 -10.46 -2.62 -15.92
N LYS A 175 -11.06 -1.89 -14.96
CA LYS A 175 -11.85 -0.70 -15.24
C LYS A 175 -11.03 0.42 -15.89
N MET A 176 -9.77 0.58 -15.50
CA MET A 176 -8.87 1.57 -16.12
C MET A 176 -8.57 1.20 -17.58
N TYR A 177 -8.20 -0.05 -17.85
CA TYR A 177 -7.97 -0.52 -19.23
C TYR A 177 -9.22 -0.49 -20.10
N ALA A 178 -10.39 -0.77 -19.51
CA ALA A 178 -11.66 -0.64 -20.20
C ALA A 178 -11.97 0.81 -20.59
N LYS A 179 -11.73 1.77 -19.69
CA LYS A 179 -11.86 3.21 -19.97
C LYS A 179 -10.93 3.70 -21.08
N GLU A 180 -9.73 3.13 -21.16
CA GLU A 180 -8.76 3.43 -22.22
C GLU A 180 -9.10 2.76 -23.56
N GLY A 181 -10.13 1.90 -23.60
CA GLY A 181 -10.55 1.22 -24.81
C GLY A 181 -9.61 0.07 -25.22
N ASN A 182 -8.93 -0.56 -24.26
CA ASN A 182 -7.95 -1.62 -24.52
C ASN A 182 -8.48 -3.02 -24.09
N PRO A 183 -9.30 -3.68 -24.92
CA PRO A 183 -9.93 -4.96 -24.57
C PRO A 183 -8.93 -6.12 -24.44
N GLU A 184 -7.78 -6.05 -25.12
CA GLU A 184 -6.72 -7.06 -25.01
C GLU A 184 -6.12 -7.08 -23.61
N GLN A 185 -5.78 -5.90 -23.07
CA GLN A 185 -5.25 -5.79 -21.70
C GLN A 185 -6.27 -6.21 -20.63
N VAL A 186 -7.56 -5.93 -20.84
CA VAL A 186 -8.62 -6.42 -19.94
C VAL A 186 -8.67 -7.96 -19.96
N SER A 187 -8.60 -8.57 -21.15
CA SER A 187 -8.62 -10.02 -21.32
C SER A 187 -7.41 -10.68 -20.65
N ASP A 188 -6.21 -10.17 -20.92
CA ASP A 188 -4.97 -10.66 -20.32
C ASP A 188 -4.98 -10.57 -18.79
N LEU A 189 -5.53 -9.47 -18.27
CA LEU A 189 -5.63 -9.25 -16.83
C LEU A 189 -6.57 -10.25 -16.15
N ILE A 190 -7.68 -10.60 -16.79
CA ILE A 190 -8.63 -11.60 -16.27
C ILE A 190 -8.03 -13.01 -16.31
N LEU A 191 -7.29 -13.35 -17.37
CA LEU A 191 -6.55 -14.61 -17.44
C LEU A 191 -5.48 -14.68 -16.34
N LYS A 192 -4.78 -13.57 -16.09
CA LYS A 192 -3.80 -13.48 -15.00
C LYS A 192 -4.48 -13.62 -13.63
N GLN A 193 -5.64 -13.00 -13.42
CA GLN A 193 -6.42 -13.16 -12.19
C GLN A 193 -6.84 -14.61 -11.98
N GLN A 194 -7.33 -15.30 -13.01
CA GLN A 194 -7.65 -16.74 -12.97
C GLN A 194 -6.45 -17.59 -12.57
N SER A 195 -5.26 -17.26 -13.09
CA SER A 195 -4.05 -18.01 -12.76
C SER A 195 -3.62 -17.89 -11.30
N GLN A 196 -3.98 -16.79 -10.66
CA GLN A 196 -3.63 -16.53 -9.26
C GLN A 196 -4.77 -16.86 -8.29
N ARG A 197 -6.01 -16.85 -8.78
CA ARG A 197 -7.21 -17.22 -8.01
C ARG A 197 -8.20 -17.96 -8.93
N PRO A 198 -8.43 -19.26 -8.72
CA PRO A 198 -9.54 -19.96 -9.37
C PRO A 198 -10.85 -19.48 -8.76
N LEU A 199 -11.41 -18.39 -9.29
CA LEU A 199 -12.80 -17.98 -9.07
C LEU A 199 -13.75 -18.88 -9.87
N PRO A 200 -15.03 -19.00 -9.47
CA PRO A 200 -16.05 -19.64 -10.31
C PRO A 200 -16.10 -18.96 -11.68
N ASN A 201 -16.07 -19.75 -12.76
CA ASN A 201 -16.03 -19.22 -14.13
C ASN A 201 -17.20 -18.28 -14.44
N GLU A 202 -18.37 -18.55 -13.86
CA GLU A 202 -19.58 -17.75 -14.06
C GLU A 202 -19.41 -16.32 -13.54
N GLU A 203 -18.74 -16.12 -12.40
CA GLU A 203 -18.53 -14.80 -11.79
C GLU A 203 -17.53 -13.94 -12.57
N LEU A 204 -16.49 -14.56 -13.14
CA LEU A 204 -15.50 -13.85 -13.94
C LEU A 204 -15.99 -13.56 -15.35
N ALA A 205 -16.72 -14.49 -15.96
CA ALA A 205 -17.35 -14.28 -17.26
C ALA A 205 -18.42 -13.19 -17.17
N SER A 206 -19.26 -13.19 -16.11
CA SER A 206 -20.21 -12.11 -15.88
C SER A 206 -19.50 -10.78 -15.67
N PHE A 207 -18.44 -10.75 -14.85
CA PHE A 207 -17.65 -9.53 -14.62
C PHE A 207 -17.02 -8.97 -15.91
N TYR A 208 -16.45 -9.82 -16.77
CA TYR A 208 -15.91 -9.40 -18.06
C TYR A 208 -17.00 -8.86 -18.98
N HIS A 209 -18.15 -9.53 -19.02
CA HIS A 209 -19.27 -9.13 -19.86
C HIS A 209 -19.84 -7.78 -19.41
N ASP A 210 -20.01 -7.59 -18.09
CA ASP A 210 -20.46 -6.34 -17.48
C ASP A 210 -19.50 -5.19 -17.81
N LEU A 211 -18.19 -5.42 -17.72
CA LEU A 211 -17.17 -4.44 -18.14
C LEU A 211 -17.25 -4.10 -19.63
N CYS A 212 -17.41 -5.11 -20.49
CA CYS A 212 -17.50 -4.88 -21.93
C CYS A 212 -18.75 -4.07 -22.29
N GLN A 213 -19.88 -4.36 -21.63
CA GLN A 213 -21.11 -3.60 -21.79
C GLN A 213 -20.97 -2.16 -21.25
N GLU A 214 -20.44 -1.99 -20.03
CA GLU A 214 -20.27 -0.68 -19.38
C GLU A 214 -19.41 0.27 -20.21
N TYR A 215 -18.35 -0.24 -20.84
CA TYR A 215 -17.37 0.57 -21.58
C TYR A 215 -17.48 0.46 -23.11
N ASN A 216 -18.55 -0.16 -23.63
CA ASN A 216 -18.77 -0.38 -25.07
C ASN A 216 -17.58 -1.05 -25.79
N LEU A 217 -16.91 -1.99 -25.11
CA LEU A 217 -15.82 -2.76 -25.70
C LEU A 217 -16.38 -3.83 -26.64
N PRO A 218 -15.65 -4.20 -27.71
CA PRO A 218 -16.03 -5.32 -28.55
C PRO A 218 -16.01 -6.60 -27.70
N ALA A 219 -17.18 -7.16 -27.43
CA ALA A 219 -17.29 -8.43 -26.74
C ALA A 219 -16.57 -9.50 -27.56
N THR A 220 -15.56 -10.13 -26.99
CA THR A 220 -14.99 -11.34 -27.57
C THR A 220 -16.05 -12.43 -27.51
N GLU A 221 -16.56 -12.88 -28.66
CA GLU A 221 -17.59 -13.92 -28.79
C GLU A 221 -17.20 -15.26 -28.11
N ASN A 222 -15.94 -15.39 -27.66
CA ASN A 222 -15.36 -16.58 -27.04
C ASN A 222 -14.74 -16.31 -25.66
N ALA A 223 -15.20 -15.31 -24.90
CA ALA A 223 -14.68 -15.03 -23.56
C ALA A 223 -14.70 -16.26 -22.64
N ASP A 224 -15.79 -17.03 -22.66
CA ASP A 224 -15.92 -18.26 -21.87
C ASP A 224 -14.89 -19.33 -22.25
N VAL A 225 -14.55 -19.42 -23.55
CA VAL A 225 -13.54 -20.36 -24.06
C VAL A 225 -12.14 -19.92 -23.66
N LEU A 226 -11.84 -18.62 -23.74
CA LEU A 226 -10.57 -18.05 -23.29
C LEU A 226 -10.36 -18.26 -21.79
N ILE A 227 -11.42 -18.04 -21.00
CA ILE A 227 -11.40 -18.27 -19.56
C ILE A 227 -11.21 -19.77 -19.24
N ASP A 228 -11.88 -20.68 -19.94
CA ASP A 228 -11.70 -22.14 -19.76
C ASP A 228 -10.29 -22.60 -20.17
N ASP A 229 -9.72 -22.05 -21.24
CA ASP A 229 -8.35 -22.36 -21.68
C ASP A 229 -7.29 -21.81 -20.73
N GLY A 230 -7.50 -20.60 -20.18
CA GLY A 230 -6.68 -20.05 -19.10
C GLY A 230 -6.66 -20.99 -17.89
N ARG A 231 -7.83 -21.46 -17.44
CA ARG A 231 -7.94 -22.45 -16.37
C ARG A 231 -7.19 -23.74 -16.69
N ARG A 232 -7.27 -24.26 -17.92
CA ARG A 232 -6.55 -25.49 -18.33
C ARG A 232 -5.04 -25.29 -18.30
N MET A 233 -4.53 -24.13 -18.69
CA MET A 233 -3.10 -23.83 -18.58
C MET A 233 -2.66 -23.74 -17.13
N VAL A 234 -3.45 -23.08 -16.28
CA VAL A 234 -3.21 -22.98 -14.84
C VAL A 234 -3.23 -24.36 -14.20
N ALA A 235 -4.25 -25.19 -14.47
CA ALA A 235 -4.31 -26.56 -13.98
C ALA A 235 -3.12 -27.41 -14.41
N LYS A 236 -2.57 -27.22 -15.62
CA LYS A 236 -1.35 -27.88 -16.08
C LYS A 236 -0.10 -27.41 -15.34
N VAL A 237 0.03 -26.11 -15.08
CA VAL A 237 1.15 -25.54 -14.31
C VAL A 237 1.06 -25.99 -12.84
N TYR A 238 -0.12 -25.92 -12.24
CA TYR A 238 -0.37 -26.35 -10.87
C TYR A 238 -0.28 -27.87 -10.68
N HIS A 239 -0.67 -28.71 -11.65
CA HIS A 239 -0.40 -30.15 -11.57
C HIS A 239 1.09 -30.48 -11.60
N GLY A 240 1.93 -29.62 -12.21
CA GLY A 240 3.38 -29.74 -12.15
C GLY A 240 3.96 -29.35 -10.77
N SER A 241 3.42 -28.30 -10.14
CA SER A 241 3.88 -27.84 -8.81
C SER A 241 3.22 -28.57 -7.62
N LEU A 242 2.04 -29.16 -7.79
CA LEU A 242 1.43 -30.08 -6.82
C LEU A 242 2.32 -31.29 -6.54
N GLN A 243 3.13 -31.72 -7.51
CA GLN A 243 4.13 -32.77 -7.27
C GLN A 243 5.23 -32.31 -6.30
N VAL A 244 5.56 -31.01 -6.25
CA VAL A 244 6.55 -30.47 -5.33
C VAL A 244 5.96 -30.34 -3.93
N GLU A 245 4.74 -29.83 -3.79
CA GLU A 245 4.07 -29.74 -2.48
C GLU A 245 3.70 -31.12 -1.91
N GLN A 246 3.25 -32.06 -2.75
CA GLN A 246 3.06 -33.46 -2.34
C GLN A 246 4.39 -34.11 -1.95
N PHE A 247 5.47 -33.82 -2.68
CA PHE A 247 6.80 -34.29 -2.32
C PHE A 247 7.28 -33.67 -1.00
N GLU A 248 7.11 -32.37 -0.75
CA GLU A 248 7.46 -31.73 0.52
C GLU A 248 6.62 -32.29 1.67
N THR A 249 5.32 -32.50 1.45
CA THR A 249 4.43 -33.10 2.45
C THR A 249 4.78 -34.57 2.73
N GLU A 250 5.13 -35.35 1.70
CA GLU A 250 5.59 -36.73 1.83
C GLU A 250 6.96 -36.83 2.50
N VAL A 251 7.91 -35.95 2.14
CA VAL A 251 9.21 -35.84 2.78
C VAL A 251 9.05 -35.45 4.24
N GLN A 252 8.20 -34.47 4.55
CA GLN A 252 7.94 -34.05 5.93
C GLN A 252 7.24 -35.16 6.73
N ALA A 253 6.27 -35.86 6.14
CA ALA A 253 5.63 -37.03 6.74
C ALA A 253 6.63 -38.18 6.98
N LEU A 254 7.55 -38.42 6.05
CA LEU A 254 8.64 -39.39 6.20
C LEU A 254 9.63 -39.00 7.30
N LEU A 255 10.00 -37.73 7.38
CA LEU A 255 10.89 -37.20 8.41
C LEU A 255 10.25 -37.30 9.81
N HIS A 256 8.95 -37.05 9.94
CA HIS A 256 8.22 -37.30 11.18
C HIS A 256 8.10 -38.80 11.51
N ALA A 257 7.82 -39.65 10.52
CA ALA A 257 7.73 -41.10 10.71
C ALA A 257 9.08 -41.71 11.15
N GLN A 258 10.19 -41.13 10.70
CA GLN A 258 11.55 -41.49 11.11
C GLN A 258 12.04 -40.77 12.38
N GLN A 259 11.18 -39.97 13.04
CA GLN A 259 11.49 -39.19 14.25
C GLN A 259 12.65 -38.18 14.07
N LEU A 260 12.94 -37.77 12.83
CA LEU A 260 13.97 -36.78 12.52
C LEU A 260 13.47 -35.34 12.71
N LEU A 261 12.15 -35.15 12.80
CA LEU A 261 11.51 -33.89 13.18
C LEU A 261 10.64 -34.09 14.44
N PRO A 262 10.69 -33.17 15.42
CA PRO A 262 9.89 -33.28 16.64
C PRO A 262 8.39 -33.24 16.30
N PRO A 263 7.53 -33.97 17.04
CA PRO A 263 6.09 -33.97 16.81
C PRO A 263 5.52 -32.56 16.93
N TRP A 264 4.58 -32.22 16.04
CA TRP A 264 3.95 -30.89 15.88
C TRP A 264 3.40 -30.30 17.18
N SER A 265 3.07 -31.16 18.16
CA SER A 265 2.59 -30.79 19.49
C SER A 265 3.60 -30.02 20.35
N LEU A 266 4.89 -30.07 20.03
CA LEU A 266 5.93 -29.36 20.78
C LEU A 266 6.20 -27.94 20.26
N LEU A 267 5.86 -27.65 19.00
CA LEU A 267 6.08 -26.32 18.40
C LEU A 267 4.97 -25.32 18.74
N SER A 268 3.78 -25.79 19.12
CA SER A 268 2.66 -24.94 19.54
C SER A 268 2.63 -24.62 21.05
N GLN A 269 3.58 -25.15 21.84
CA GLN A 269 3.62 -24.96 23.30
C GLN A 269 4.68 -23.95 23.77
N THR A 270 5.54 -23.42 22.89
CA THR A 270 6.61 -22.49 23.32
C THR A 270 6.20 -21.02 23.38
N THR A 271 4.93 -20.66 23.15
CA THR A 271 4.48 -19.26 23.27
C THR A 271 3.45 -19.00 24.37
N ASN A 272 3.16 -19.96 25.26
CA ASN A 272 2.26 -19.72 26.40
C ASN A 272 2.76 -20.41 27.69
N SER A 273 3.78 -19.85 28.32
CA SER A 273 3.91 -19.88 29.79
C SER A 273 4.94 -18.84 30.26
N GLU A 274 4.48 -17.61 30.52
CA GLU A 274 5.13 -16.79 31.54
C GLU A 274 4.74 -17.32 32.93
N GLY A 275 5.76 -17.54 33.77
CA GLY A 275 5.69 -17.31 35.21
C GLY A 275 5.07 -18.39 36.11
N THR A 276 5.93 -19.24 36.68
CA THR A 276 5.92 -19.47 38.14
C THR A 276 7.30 -19.89 38.64
N GLU A 277 7.74 -19.20 39.69
CA GLU A 277 8.94 -19.44 40.49
C GLU A 277 8.92 -20.83 41.14
N ASP A 278 10.09 -21.48 41.21
CA ASP A 278 10.70 -22.03 42.44
C ASP A 278 11.57 -23.28 42.18
N GLY A 279 12.75 -23.28 42.78
CA GLY A 279 13.25 -24.46 43.50
C GLY A 279 14.17 -25.44 42.78
N GLU A 280 15.46 -25.27 43.04
CA GLU A 280 16.39 -26.34 43.47
C GLU A 280 16.59 -27.63 42.64
N ALA A 281 17.84 -27.73 42.17
CA ALA A 281 18.78 -28.79 42.48
C ALA A 281 18.76 -30.15 41.72
N PHE A 282 19.94 -30.40 41.15
CA PHE A 282 20.74 -31.64 41.30
C PHE A 282 20.52 -32.84 40.36
N LEU A 283 21.60 -33.06 39.59
CA LEU A 283 22.31 -34.30 39.24
C LEU A 283 21.72 -35.32 38.25
N GLU A 284 22.53 -35.50 37.20
CA GLU A 284 22.78 -36.72 36.41
C GLU A 284 22.79 -38.02 37.24
N PRO A 285 22.49 -39.16 36.60
CA PRO A 285 23.50 -39.88 35.80
C PRO A 285 23.10 -40.17 34.35
#